data_AF-X1N8X5-F1
#
_entry.id   AF-X1N8X5-F1
#
_cell.length_a   1.000
_cell.length_b   1.000
_cell.length_c   1.000
_cell.angle_alpha   90.00
_cell.angle_beta   90.00
_cell.angle_gamma   90.00
#
_symmetry.space_group_name_H-M   'P 1'
#
loop_
_entity.id
_entity.type
_entity.pdbx_description
1 polymer ?
#
loop_
_entity_poly.entity_id
_entity_poly.type
_entity_poly.pdbx_seq_one_letter_code
_entity_poly.pdbx_strand_id
1 'polypeptide(L)'
;MPVCFIATNHTTGGNSGSPVINAEGHLVGVNFDRAWEGVMSDLMFNPDQCRNISLDIRYALFIIDKFAGAGYLLDEMELVEE
;
A
#
# COMPACT_ATOMS: atom_id res chain seq x y z
N MET A 1 9.83 -3.04 -12.10
CA MET A 1 8.81 -2.14 -11.53
C MET A 1 7.99 -2.94 -10.54
N PRO A 2 8.17 -2.71 -9.22
CA PRO A 2 7.27 -3.26 -8.19
C PRO A 2 5.83 -2.82 -8.44
N VAL A 3 4.85 -3.63 -8.04
CA VAL A 3 3.41 -3.35 -8.29
C VAL A 3 2.64 -3.34 -6.98
N CYS A 4 2.66 -4.47 -6.27
CA CYS A 4 2.02 -4.63 -4.97
C CYS A 4 2.94 -5.39 -4.02
N PHE A 5 2.66 -5.27 -2.72
CA PHE A 5 3.29 -6.07 -1.67
C PHE A 5 2.25 -6.47 -0.62
N ILE A 6 2.64 -7.42 0.23
CA ILE A 6 1.84 -7.87 1.38
C ILE A 6 2.58 -7.58 2.68
N ALA A 7 1.83 -7.38 3.76
CA ALA A 7 2.38 -7.22 5.10
C ALA A 7 1.49 -7.90 6.15
N THR A 8 1.98 -7.96 7.39
CA THR A 8 1.30 -8.63 8.51
C THR A 8 0.37 -7.68 9.27
N ASN A 9 -0.01 -6.55 8.67
CA ASN A 9 -0.91 -5.58 9.29
C ASN A 9 -2.32 -6.17 9.38
N HIS A 10 -2.96 -5.99 10.53
CA HIS A 10 -4.36 -6.41 10.72
C HIS A 10 -5.29 -5.35 10.15
N THR A 11 -5.88 -5.64 8.99
CA THR A 11 -6.85 -4.77 8.33
C THR A 11 -8.22 -5.43 8.21
N THR A 12 -9.24 -4.60 8.00
CA THR A 12 -10.63 -5.00 7.69
C THR A 12 -11.32 -3.98 6.79
N GLY A 13 -12.60 -4.20 6.46
CA GLY A 13 -13.45 -3.22 5.75
C GLY A 13 -13.36 -1.84 6.41
N GLY A 14 -13.16 -0.80 5.58
CA GLY A 14 -12.85 0.56 6.04
C GLY A 14 -11.38 0.94 5.94
N ASN A 15 -10.46 -0.02 5.76
CA ASN A 15 -9.02 0.27 5.55
C ASN A 15 -8.64 0.43 4.07
N SER A 16 -9.60 0.43 3.14
CA SER A 16 -9.31 0.73 1.74
C SER A 16 -8.85 2.19 1.61
N GLY A 17 -7.66 2.39 1.05
CA GLY A 17 -7.01 3.69 0.94
C GLY A 17 -6.12 4.07 2.13
N SER A 18 -5.98 3.21 3.15
CA SER A 18 -5.09 3.50 4.29
C SER A 18 -3.62 3.60 3.84
N PRO A 19 -2.86 4.61 4.33
CA PRO A 19 -1.45 4.74 4.02
C PRO A 19 -0.63 3.66 4.74
N VAL A 20 0.30 3.04 4.01
CA VAL A 20 1.35 2.19 4.59
C VAL A 20 2.62 3.02 4.69
N ILE A 21 3.16 3.15 5.90
CA ILE A 21 4.33 3.98 6.20
C ILE A 21 5.54 3.13 6.60
N ASN A 22 6.74 3.61 6.27
CA ASN A 22 7.99 3.01 6.74
C ASN A 22 8.34 3.45 8.17
N ALA A 23 9.52 3.05 8.67
CA ALA A 23 9.96 3.33 10.04
C ALA A 23 10.18 4.83 10.32
N GLU A 24 10.42 5.63 9.28
CA GLU A 24 10.62 7.08 9.34
C GLU A 24 9.32 7.86 9.13
N GLY A 25 8.20 7.19 8.86
CA GLY A 25 6.90 7.82 8.64
C GLY A 25 6.61 8.22 7.19
N HIS A 26 7.42 7.80 6.23
CA HIS A 26 7.21 8.07 4.80
C HIS A 26 6.25 7.06 4.16
N LEU A 27 5.42 7.52 3.22
CA LEU A 27 4.47 6.69 2.50
C LEU A 27 5.18 5.71 1.56
N VAL A 28 4.95 4.40 1.75
CA VAL A 28 5.52 3.33 0.91
C VAL A 28 4.48 2.51 0.16
N GLY A 29 3.20 2.61 0.56
CA GLY A 29 2.12 1.96 -0.16
C GLY A 29 0.73 2.41 0.26
N VAL A 30 -0.26 1.92 -0.47
CA VAL A 30 -1.69 2.18 -0.21
C VAL A 30 -2.41 0.86 -0.08
N ASN A 31 -2.99 0.61 1.09
CA ASN A 31 -3.74 -0.62 1.35
C ASN A 31 -5.03 -0.64 0.53
N PHE A 32 -5.34 -1.76 -0.14
CA PHE A 32 -6.57 -1.89 -0.91
C PHE A 32 -7.37 -3.16 -0.64
N ASP A 33 -6.73 -4.24 -0.16
CA ASP A 33 -7.42 -5.52 0.05
C ASP A 33 -6.73 -6.42 1.11
N ARG A 34 -7.22 -7.66 1.25
CA ARG A 34 -6.70 -8.72 2.11
C ARG A 34 -6.61 -10.04 1.36
N ALA A 35 -5.62 -10.86 1.71
CA ALA A 35 -5.51 -12.22 1.19
C ALA A 35 -6.72 -13.07 1.60
N TRP A 36 -7.08 -14.04 0.76
CA TRP A 36 -8.23 -14.93 0.97
C TRP A 36 -8.17 -15.69 2.30
N GLU A 37 -6.99 -16.18 2.67
CA GLU A 37 -6.74 -16.90 3.93
C GLU A 37 -6.98 -16.00 5.17
N GLY A 38 -6.97 -14.68 4.99
CA GLY A 38 -7.20 -13.68 6.03
C GLY A 38 -8.65 -13.24 6.19
N VAL A 39 -9.63 -13.81 5.47
CA VAL A 39 -11.04 -13.37 5.54
C VAL A 39 -11.62 -13.50 6.95
N MET A 40 -11.21 -14.52 7.72
CA MET A 40 -11.65 -14.72 9.11
C MET A 40 -11.09 -13.66 10.09
N SER A 41 -10.17 -12.80 9.67
CA SER A 41 -9.49 -11.83 10.56
C SER A 41 -10.40 -10.82 11.24
N ASP A 42 -11.65 -10.69 10.78
CA ASP A 42 -12.69 -9.88 11.46
C ASP A 42 -13.15 -10.52 12.78
N LEU A 43 -13.00 -11.84 12.91
CA LEU A 43 -13.37 -12.62 14.10
C LEU A 43 -12.14 -13.12 14.85
N MET A 44 -11.12 -13.61 14.13
CA MET A 44 -9.91 -14.16 14.72
C MET A 44 -8.71 -13.93 13.80
N PHE A 45 -7.73 -13.17 14.29
CA PHE A 45 -6.49 -12.91 13.58
C PHE A 45 -5.51 -14.08 13.71
N ASN A 46 -5.01 -14.58 12.58
CA ASN A 46 -3.93 -15.58 12.52
C ASN A 46 -2.67 -14.95 11.91
N PRO A 47 -1.60 -14.71 12.70
CA PRO A 47 -0.39 -14.05 12.19
C PRO A 47 0.34 -14.84 11.09
N ASP A 48 0.14 -16.15 10.99
CA ASP A 48 0.78 -16.98 9.96
C ASP A 48 0.10 -16.87 8.59
N GLN A 49 -1.19 -16.49 8.56
CA GLN A 49 -2.02 -16.49 7.34
C GLN A 49 -2.56 -15.12 6.95
N CYS A 50 -2.90 -14.26 7.92
CA CYS A 50 -3.51 -12.97 7.65
C CYS A 50 -2.50 -12.00 7.03
N ARG A 51 -2.79 -11.56 5.81
CA ARG A 51 -1.96 -10.58 5.08
C ARG A 51 -2.85 -9.52 4.46
N ASN A 52 -2.49 -8.26 4.64
CA ASN A 52 -3.08 -7.16 3.88
C ASN A 52 -2.36 -7.04 2.53
N ILE A 53 -3.05 -6.51 1.52
CA ILE A 53 -2.52 -6.31 0.17
C ILE A 53 -2.48 -4.81 -0.11
N SER A 54 -1.30 -4.32 -0.48
CA SER A 54 -1.05 -2.90 -0.71
C SER A 54 -0.42 -2.66 -2.08
N LEU A 55 -0.81 -1.56 -2.70
CA LEU A 55 -0.14 -1.00 -3.86
C LEU A 55 1.23 -0.45 -3.44
N ASP A 56 2.27 -0.71 -4.21
CA ASP A 56 3.58 -0.08 -4.01
C ASP A 56 3.53 1.36 -4.51
N ILE A 57 3.95 2.33 -3.69
CA ILE A 57 3.87 3.75 -4.07
C ILE A 57 4.68 4.05 -5.34
N ARG A 58 5.76 3.30 -5.61
CA ARG A 58 6.56 3.44 -6.83
C ARG A 58 5.75 3.12 -8.09
N TYR A 59 4.82 2.18 -7.99
CA TYR A 59 3.92 1.86 -9.10
C TYR A 59 2.91 2.98 -9.35
N ALA A 60 2.35 3.55 -8.29
CA ALA A 60 1.46 4.70 -8.41
C ALA A 60 2.17 5.89 -9.08
N LEU A 61 3.37 6.24 -8.60
CA LEU A 61 4.19 7.30 -9.18
C LEU A 61 4.58 7.01 -10.64
N PHE A 62 4.94 5.75 -10.95
CA PHE A 62 5.22 5.33 -12.32
C PHE A 62 4.02 5.53 -13.26
N ILE A 63 2.81 5.18 -12.82
CA ILE A 63 1.59 5.39 -13.62
C ILE A 63 1.28 6.88 -13.78
N ILE A 64 1.41 7.68 -12.71
CA ILE A 64 1.18 9.13 -12.76
C ILE A 64 2.15 9.80 -13.73
N ASP A 65 3.44 9.50 -13.65
CA ASP A 65 4.49 10.08 -14.50
C ASP A 65 4.43 9.51 -15.92
N LYS A 66 4.69 8.21 -16.08
CA LYS A 66 4.99 7.61 -17.39
C LYS A 66 3.76 7.26 -18.21
N PHE A 67 2.65 6.90 -17.57
CA PHE A 67 1.43 6.54 -18.28
C PHE A 67 0.50 7.74 -18.46
N ALA A 68 0.22 8.48 -17.40
CA ALA A 68 -0.72 9.59 -17.42
C ALA A 68 -0.10 10.93 -17.87
N GLY A 69 1.24 11.05 -17.88
CA GLY A 69 1.91 12.31 -18.21
C GLY A 69 1.63 13.43 -17.20
N ALA A 70 1.22 13.09 -15.98
CA ALA A 70 0.79 14.01 -14.94
C ALA A 70 1.92 14.36 -13.97
N GLY A 71 3.12 14.68 -14.52
CA GLY A 71 4.33 14.95 -13.74
C GLY A 71 4.19 16.12 -12.74
N TYR A 72 3.29 17.07 -13.01
CA TYR A 72 3.00 18.18 -12.09
C TYR A 72 2.51 17.73 -10.71
N LEU A 73 1.93 16.52 -10.59
CA LEU A 73 1.55 15.95 -9.30
C LEU A 73 2.76 15.45 -8.51
N LEU A 74 3.82 14.99 -9.20
CA LEU A 74 5.07 14.62 -8.54
C LEU A 74 5.79 15.88 -8.02
N ASP A 75 5.73 16.99 -8.76
CA ASP A 75 6.30 18.27 -8.33
C ASP A 75 5.61 18.85 -7.07
N GLU A 76 4.37 18.46 -6.78
CA GLU A 76 3.63 18.83 -5.57
C GLU A 76 4.02 17.98 -4.35
N MET A 77 4.63 16.81 -4.56
CA MET A 77 4.98 15.88 -3.50
C MET A 77 6.42 16.08 -3.00
N GLU A 78 6.65 15.82 -1.71
CA GLU A 78 8.00 15.69 -1.18
C GLU A 78 8.47 14.24 -1.36
N LEU A 79 9.32 14.01 -2.38
CA LEU A 79 9.94 12.71 -2.63
C LEU A 79 11.23 12.60 -1.82
N VAL A 80 11.33 11.52 -1.04
CA VAL A 80 12.49 11.22 -0.21
C VAL A 80 13.32 10.09 -0.85
N GLU A 81 14.63 10.23 -0.80
CA GLU A 81 15.60 9.19 -1.16
C GLU A 81 16.13 8.55 0.14
N GLU A 82 16.40 7.24 0.12
CA GLU A 82 17.06 6.55 1.24
C GLU A 82 18.54 6.97 1.37
#